data_AF-A0A3D0CZW8-F1
#
_entry.id   AF-A0A3D0CZW8-F1
#
_cell.length_a   1.000
_cell.length_b   1.000
_cell.length_c   1.000
_cell.angle_alpha   90.00
_cell.angle_beta   90.00
_cell.angle_gamma   90.00
#
_symmetry.space_group_name_H-M   'P 1'
#
loop_
_entity.id
_entity.type
_entity.pdbx_description
1 polymer ?
#
loop_
_entity_poly.entity_id
_entity_poly.type
_entity_poly.pdbx_seq_one_letter_code
_entity_poly.pdbx_strand_id
1 'polypeptide(L)'
;MFGNAGSGLGSNRVWPRIIRNLVIIVSVAAGLLFGLTVARGDGGSAEAGTGDPRGREETVPPRDQYFLYLPLLRHSLMGQPCPADYHDPTRWHPLIDPETRCHFNHEHKDDPRLLDDVFGPVETYLEGYSISYPWQTGPTGTEENDHKHESYGWLVLRDLPPSASRSQNGARDDSSDVAFVKHIRVQVHADMHAGGVGTRFHSTWIEVMVCYRADPNDCGIARFGGHEDYGELRVDGVWVPLPGDPPPAEIDRLVSSRNHSSTNNTVAWVGRFNDTDGPITYTGVRHSTKDAWQPIDPTNPLLLNLSCPDFQCEMNGSTARLDYSILRLRTLDTTNPLARINFRGYSDRNLHEVKDCPTLGPDCIPLILENFPNLRVIELRNSGDWHEYDTSPLGQHWIRYPN
;
A
#
# COMPACT_ATOMS: atom_id res chain seq x y z
N MET A 1 60.01 49.98 19.01
CA MET A 1 60.77 49.92 20.28
C MET A 1 59.87 49.27 21.33
N PHE A 2 60.34 48.13 21.87
CA PHE A 2 59.95 47.39 23.11
C PHE A 2 58.44 47.09 23.35
N GLY A 3 57.97 45.88 23.67
CA GLY A 3 58.59 44.60 24.03
C GLY A 3 57.79 43.93 25.17
N ASN A 4 57.52 42.62 25.06
CA ASN A 4 57.45 41.55 26.10
C ASN A 4 56.58 41.75 27.38
N ALA A 5 56.04 40.74 28.08
CA ALA A 5 56.00 39.27 27.97
C ALA A 5 55.02 38.67 29.03
N GLY A 6 54.62 37.41 28.80
CA GLY A 6 54.37 36.36 29.83
C GLY A 6 52.94 36.21 30.37
N SER A 7 52.42 35.04 30.77
CA SER A 7 52.79 33.61 30.70
C SER A 7 51.73 32.83 31.53
N GLY A 8 51.39 31.59 31.18
CA GLY A 8 50.66 30.66 32.07
C GLY A 8 49.65 29.76 31.33
N LEU A 9 50.06 28.57 30.85
CA LEU A 9 49.95 27.25 31.51
C LEU A 9 48.52 26.66 31.53
N GLY A 10 48.35 25.46 30.95
CA GLY A 10 47.48 24.46 31.58
C GLY A 10 46.60 23.54 30.74
N SER A 11 47.21 22.48 30.22
CA SER A 11 46.66 21.10 30.12
C SER A 11 45.65 20.71 29.03
N ASN A 12 46.15 19.78 28.21
CA ASN A 12 45.45 18.88 27.31
C ASN A 12 44.61 17.84 28.09
N ARG A 13 43.41 17.49 27.58
CA ARG A 13 42.83 16.16 27.78
C ARG A 13 42.44 15.52 26.46
N VAL A 14 43.19 14.45 26.17
CA VAL A 14 43.00 13.46 25.11
C VAL A 14 41.92 12.49 25.56
N TRP A 15 40.92 12.22 24.71
CA TRP A 15 39.98 11.11 24.88
C TRP A 15 40.47 9.90 24.07
N PRO A 16 40.55 8.69 24.65
CA PRO A 16 41.04 7.51 23.95
C PRO A 16 39.94 6.79 23.18
N ARG A 17 40.31 6.32 21.98
CA ARG A 17 39.64 5.29 21.20
C ARG A 17 39.73 3.95 21.94
N ILE A 18 38.63 3.21 22.05
CA ILE A 18 38.62 1.79 22.41
C ILE A 18 38.09 0.99 21.22
N ILE A 19 38.94 0.09 20.73
CA ILE A 19 38.63 -1.03 19.85
C ILE A 19 38.55 -2.26 20.76
N ARG A 20 37.53 -3.14 20.61
CA ARG A 20 37.72 -4.58 20.38
C ARG A 20 36.41 -5.37 20.30
N ASN A 21 36.36 -6.14 19.22
CA ASN A 21 35.53 -7.30 18.96
C ASN A 21 35.49 -8.28 20.15
N LEU A 22 34.32 -8.87 20.40
CA LEU A 22 34.24 -10.23 20.91
C LEU A 22 33.00 -10.93 20.32
N VAL A 23 33.26 -11.92 19.48
CA VAL A 23 32.32 -12.93 19.00
C VAL A 23 32.29 -14.03 20.04
N ILE A 24 31.10 -14.42 20.52
CA ILE A 24 30.88 -15.72 21.17
C ILE A 24 29.62 -16.34 20.57
N ILE A 25 29.84 -17.45 19.87
CA ILE A 25 28.84 -18.44 19.47
C ILE A 25 28.83 -19.50 20.57
N VAL A 26 27.66 -19.81 21.13
CA VAL A 26 27.39 -21.11 21.76
C VAL A 26 25.95 -21.52 21.42
N SER A 27 25.82 -22.59 20.65
CA SER A 27 24.60 -23.35 20.43
C SER A 27 24.60 -24.57 21.36
N VAL A 28 23.51 -24.86 22.06
CA VAL A 28 23.13 -26.24 22.45
C VAL A 28 21.60 -26.36 22.51
N ALA A 29 21.11 -27.43 21.88
CA ALA A 29 19.73 -27.85 21.73
C ALA A 29 19.20 -28.67 22.92
N ALA A 30 17.87 -28.66 23.13
CA ALA A 30 16.99 -29.73 23.62
C ALA A 30 15.65 -29.07 24.04
N GLY A 31 14.45 -29.59 23.78
CA GLY A 31 14.06 -30.89 23.28
C GLY A 31 12.56 -30.95 22.98
N LEU A 32 12.17 -32.05 22.34
CA LEU A 32 10.82 -32.48 22.00
C LEU A 32 9.86 -32.52 23.20
N LEU A 33 8.57 -32.22 22.96
CA LEU A 33 7.47 -33.02 23.51
C LEU A 33 6.14 -32.82 22.75
N PHE A 34 5.49 -33.96 22.54
CA PHE A 34 4.24 -34.22 21.82
C PHE A 34 3.00 -33.54 22.44
N GLY A 35 1.97 -33.33 21.61
CA GLY A 35 0.63 -33.00 22.07
C GLY A 35 -0.43 -32.99 20.95
N LEU A 36 -0.77 -34.17 20.41
CA LEU A 36 -2.02 -34.37 19.68
C LEU A 36 -3.21 -34.15 20.63
N THR A 37 -4.16 -33.30 20.26
CA THR A 37 -5.54 -33.41 20.74
C THR A 37 -6.50 -33.33 19.57
N VAL A 38 -7.17 -34.46 19.35
CA VAL A 38 -8.37 -34.62 18.54
C VAL A 38 -9.55 -34.20 19.40
N ALA A 39 -10.38 -33.28 18.92
CA ALA A 39 -11.72 -33.08 19.45
C ALA A 39 -12.71 -33.10 18.29
N ARG A 40 -13.43 -34.23 18.23
CA ARG A 40 -14.58 -34.52 17.39
C ARG A 40 -15.81 -34.01 18.15
N GLY A 41 -16.64 -33.18 17.52
CA GLY A 41 -17.90 -32.70 18.07
C GLY A 41 -18.98 -32.82 17.01
N ASP A 42 -19.67 -33.96 17.01
CA ASP A 42 -20.92 -34.19 16.29
C ASP A 42 -22.08 -33.46 16.98
N GLY A 43 -23.06 -33.02 16.19
CA GLY A 43 -24.47 -33.23 16.55
C GLY A 43 -25.35 -31.98 16.73
N GLY A 44 -26.49 -32.02 16.03
CA GLY A 44 -27.74 -31.35 16.45
C GLY A 44 -28.34 -30.44 15.40
N SER A 45 -29.21 -30.95 14.51
CA SER A 45 -30.69 -30.88 14.60
C SER A 45 -31.24 -29.49 14.26
N ALA A 46 -31.73 -29.24 13.04
CA ALA A 46 -33.07 -29.61 12.56
C ALA A 46 -34.20 -29.10 13.46
N GLU A 47 -34.69 -27.89 13.16
CA GLU A 47 -36.04 -27.47 13.52
C GLU A 47 -36.81 -27.08 12.27
N ALA A 48 -37.88 -27.84 12.06
CA ALA A 48 -39.00 -27.54 11.19
C ALA A 48 -40.02 -26.73 11.99
N GLY A 49 -40.61 -25.70 11.37
CA GLY A 49 -41.68 -24.92 11.97
C GLY A 49 -42.52 -24.20 10.91
N THR A 50 -43.65 -24.83 10.54
CA THR A 50 -45.01 -24.24 10.45
C THR A 50 -45.09 -22.75 10.07
N GLY A 51 -45.60 -22.32 8.91
CA GLY A 51 -46.96 -22.52 8.42
C GLY A 51 -47.80 -21.23 8.60
N ASP A 52 -47.99 -20.45 7.53
CA ASP A 52 -49.05 -19.41 7.43
C ASP A 52 -49.81 -19.62 6.11
N PRO A 53 -51.10 -20.01 6.14
CA PRO A 53 -51.94 -20.11 4.95
C PRO A 53 -52.75 -18.83 4.78
N ARG A 54 -52.19 -17.85 4.08
CA ARG A 54 -52.97 -16.71 3.58
C ARG A 54 -52.82 -16.58 2.08
N GLY A 55 -53.86 -17.06 1.40
CA GLY A 55 -54.05 -16.96 -0.03
C GLY A 55 -54.02 -15.51 -0.50
N ARG A 56 -53.15 -15.27 -1.47
CA ARG A 56 -53.30 -14.19 -2.44
C ARG A 56 -53.54 -14.86 -3.79
N GLU A 57 -54.64 -14.49 -4.42
CA GLU A 57 -54.90 -14.72 -5.84
C GLU A 57 -53.73 -14.15 -6.64
N GLU A 58 -52.89 -15.04 -7.17
CA GLU A 58 -51.87 -14.69 -8.13
C GLU A 58 -52.48 -14.87 -9.51
N THR A 59 -52.74 -13.73 -10.17
CA THR A 59 -53.16 -13.65 -11.56
C THR A 59 -52.11 -14.30 -12.45
N VAL A 60 -52.45 -15.43 -13.05
CA VAL A 60 -51.67 -16.14 -14.06
C VAL A 60 -51.46 -15.22 -15.27
N PRO A 61 -50.22 -14.80 -15.59
CA PRO A 61 -49.95 -14.14 -16.86
C PRO A 61 -50.01 -15.16 -18.00
N PRO A 62 -50.26 -14.72 -19.25
CA PRO A 62 -50.42 -15.61 -20.39
C PRO A 62 -49.16 -16.44 -20.63
N ARG A 63 -49.34 -17.77 -20.70
CA ARG A 63 -48.40 -18.72 -21.29
C ARG A 63 -48.23 -18.38 -22.76
N ASP A 64 -47.20 -17.61 -23.10
CA ASP A 64 -46.56 -17.58 -24.42
C ASP A 64 -45.31 -16.69 -24.36
N GLN A 65 -44.27 -17.17 -23.68
CA GLN A 65 -42.88 -16.75 -23.89
C GLN A 65 -41.95 -17.72 -23.15
N TYR A 66 -41.85 -18.94 -23.67
CA TYR A 66 -40.72 -19.82 -23.36
C TYR A 66 -39.48 -19.22 -24.03
N PHE A 67 -38.89 -18.19 -23.42
CA PHE A 67 -37.47 -17.90 -23.63
C PHE A 67 -36.72 -19.13 -23.12
N LEU A 68 -36.28 -19.95 -24.07
CA LEU A 68 -35.25 -20.95 -23.86
C LEU A 68 -34.07 -20.24 -23.19
N TYR A 69 -33.96 -20.37 -21.87
CA TYR A 69 -32.69 -20.29 -21.17
C TYR A 69 -31.85 -21.46 -21.67
N LEU A 70 -31.34 -21.33 -22.90
CA LEU A 70 -30.12 -22.01 -23.30
C LEU A 70 -29.10 -21.56 -22.25
N PRO A 71 -28.50 -22.48 -21.46
CA PRO A 71 -27.29 -22.10 -20.76
C PRO A 71 -26.36 -21.64 -21.87
N LEU A 72 -26.08 -20.34 -21.90
CA LEU A 72 -25.05 -19.78 -22.75
C LEU A 72 -23.86 -20.68 -22.53
N LEU A 73 -23.54 -21.49 -23.54
CA LEU A 73 -22.26 -22.16 -23.66
C LEU A 73 -21.26 -21.02 -23.58
N ARG A 74 -20.82 -20.68 -22.37
CA ARG A 74 -19.71 -19.78 -22.12
C ARG A 74 -18.55 -20.49 -22.78
N HIS A 75 -18.27 -20.09 -24.02
CA HIS A 75 -17.13 -20.59 -24.74
C HIS A 75 -15.95 -20.28 -23.84
N SER A 76 -15.18 -21.30 -23.50
CA SER A 76 -13.93 -21.12 -22.77
C SER A 76 -13.11 -20.08 -23.54
N LEU A 77 -12.91 -18.91 -22.95
CA LEU A 77 -12.10 -17.83 -23.51
C LEU A 77 -10.63 -17.98 -23.09
N MET A 78 -10.22 -19.21 -22.78
CA MET A 78 -8.90 -19.53 -22.26
C MET A 78 -7.79 -18.93 -23.13
N GLY A 79 -6.99 -18.05 -22.53
CA GLY A 79 -5.85 -17.40 -23.20
C GLY A 79 -6.22 -16.36 -24.25
N GLN A 80 -7.50 -15.95 -24.33
CA GLN A 80 -7.95 -14.82 -25.14
C GLN A 80 -8.14 -13.58 -24.24
N PRO A 81 -8.08 -12.36 -24.79
CA PRO A 81 -8.48 -11.16 -24.06
C PRO A 81 -9.92 -11.27 -23.57
N CYS A 82 -10.17 -10.79 -22.35
CA CYS A 82 -11.54 -10.69 -21.83
C CYS A 82 -12.36 -9.69 -22.66
N PRO A 83 -13.65 -9.96 -22.91
CA PRO A 83 -14.56 -8.98 -23.48
C PRO A 83 -14.59 -7.68 -22.65
N ALA A 84 -14.74 -6.53 -23.29
CA ALA A 84 -14.70 -5.24 -22.60
C ALA A 84 -15.80 -5.10 -21.52
N ASP A 85 -16.95 -5.74 -21.71
CA ASP A 85 -18.06 -5.77 -20.75
C ASP A 85 -17.80 -6.66 -19.52
N TYR A 86 -16.69 -7.41 -19.49
CA TYR A 86 -16.25 -8.14 -18.31
C TYR A 86 -15.37 -7.28 -17.39
N HIS A 87 -14.94 -6.12 -17.88
CA HIS A 87 -14.15 -5.17 -17.12
C HIS A 87 -15.08 -4.17 -16.42
N ASP A 88 -15.05 -4.16 -15.09
CA ASP A 88 -15.66 -3.11 -14.27
C ASP A 88 -14.54 -2.23 -13.72
N PRO A 89 -14.44 -0.95 -14.14
CA PRO A 89 -13.33 -0.07 -13.75
C PRO A 89 -13.34 0.30 -12.26
N THR A 90 -14.37 -0.09 -11.51
CA THR A 90 -14.53 0.16 -10.07
C THR A 90 -14.21 -1.07 -9.22
N ARG A 91 -13.91 -2.21 -9.86
CA ARG A 91 -13.69 -3.49 -9.17
C ARG A 91 -12.31 -4.05 -9.42
N TRP A 92 -11.71 -4.54 -8.35
CA TRP A 92 -10.54 -5.38 -8.49
C TRP A 92 -10.90 -6.69 -9.18
N HIS A 93 -10.04 -7.10 -10.11
CA HIS A 93 -10.05 -8.41 -10.74
C HIS A 93 -8.63 -8.99 -10.80
N PRO A 94 -8.46 -10.33 -10.79
CA PRO A 94 -7.18 -10.95 -11.10
C PRO A 94 -6.84 -10.73 -12.58
N LEU A 95 -5.57 -10.92 -12.95
CA LEU A 95 -5.13 -10.84 -14.36
C LEU A 95 -5.86 -11.85 -15.25
N ILE A 96 -6.16 -13.04 -14.72
CA ILE A 96 -6.93 -14.09 -15.40
C ILE A 96 -8.28 -14.23 -14.71
N ASP A 97 -9.37 -14.02 -15.45
CA ASP A 97 -10.71 -14.26 -14.94
C ASP A 97 -10.86 -15.74 -14.52
N PRO A 98 -11.19 -16.05 -13.26
CA PRO A 98 -11.24 -17.43 -12.78
C PRO A 98 -12.37 -18.25 -13.41
N GLU A 99 -13.44 -17.61 -13.88
CA GLU A 99 -14.61 -18.31 -14.44
C GLU A 99 -14.40 -18.67 -15.91
N THR A 100 -13.95 -17.73 -16.73
CA THR A 100 -13.84 -17.89 -18.18
C THR A 100 -12.42 -18.13 -18.68
N ARG A 101 -11.41 -17.92 -17.82
CA ARG A 101 -9.98 -18.08 -18.12
C ARG A 101 -9.47 -17.14 -19.23
N CYS A 102 -10.24 -16.11 -19.58
CA CYS A 102 -9.73 -14.98 -20.35
C CYS A 102 -8.73 -14.18 -19.52
N HIS A 103 -7.92 -13.36 -20.18
CA HIS A 103 -7.00 -12.46 -19.50
C HIS A 103 -7.40 -10.99 -19.73
N PHE A 104 -7.27 -10.18 -18.69
CA PHE A 104 -7.34 -8.73 -18.82
C PHE A 104 -6.02 -8.21 -19.41
N ASN A 105 -6.02 -6.99 -19.91
CA ASN A 105 -4.85 -6.34 -20.49
C ASN A 105 -4.03 -5.53 -19.45
N HIS A 106 -4.43 -5.57 -18.18
CA HIS A 106 -3.74 -4.94 -17.05
C HIS A 106 -3.98 -5.75 -15.77
N GLU A 107 -3.14 -5.50 -14.76
CA GLU A 107 -3.27 -6.08 -13.42
C GLU A 107 -3.45 -5.01 -12.35
N HIS A 108 -3.98 -5.45 -11.20
CA HIS A 108 -4.19 -4.63 -10.01
C HIS A 108 -3.35 -5.08 -8.81
N LYS A 109 -2.30 -5.87 -9.08
CA LYS A 109 -1.40 -6.47 -8.09
C LYS A 109 -2.17 -7.37 -7.11
N ASP A 110 -1.98 -7.22 -5.79
CA ASP A 110 -2.58 -8.11 -4.79
C ASP A 110 -4.12 -7.99 -4.72
N ASP A 111 -4.81 -9.06 -4.30
CA ASP A 111 -6.25 -9.00 -4.02
C ASP A 111 -6.50 -8.29 -2.67
N PRO A 112 -7.18 -7.13 -2.63
CA PRO A 112 -7.46 -6.43 -1.38
C PRO A 112 -8.28 -7.28 -0.41
N ARG A 113 -9.09 -8.23 -0.91
CA ARG A 113 -9.98 -9.06 -0.09
C ARG A 113 -9.23 -10.06 0.79
N LEU A 114 -7.92 -10.25 0.57
CA LEU A 114 -7.06 -11.08 1.43
C LEU A 114 -6.99 -10.60 2.89
N LEU A 115 -7.46 -9.38 3.19
CA LEU A 115 -7.57 -8.83 4.54
C LEU A 115 -9.00 -8.42 4.93
N ASP A 116 -10.04 -8.88 4.23
CA ASP A 116 -11.43 -8.54 4.57
C ASP A 116 -11.86 -9.11 5.94
N ASP A 117 -11.27 -10.21 6.39
CA ASP A 117 -11.49 -10.74 7.73
C ASP A 117 -10.87 -9.86 8.84
N VAL A 118 -9.93 -8.99 8.48
CA VAL A 118 -9.23 -8.08 9.39
C VAL A 118 -9.84 -6.67 9.34
N PHE A 119 -10.02 -6.13 8.12
CA PHE A 119 -10.42 -4.74 7.90
C PHE A 119 -11.88 -4.58 7.49
N GLY A 120 -12.56 -5.66 7.10
CA GLY A 120 -13.82 -5.63 6.37
C GLY A 120 -13.61 -5.37 4.86
N PRO A 121 -14.68 -5.51 4.05
CA PRO A 121 -14.63 -5.19 2.62
C PRO A 121 -14.22 -3.74 2.39
N VAL A 122 -13.22 -3.52 1.54
CA VAL A 122 -12.70 -2.17 1.24
C VAL A 122 -13.79 -1.26 0.67
N GLU A 123 -14.72 -1.83 -0.09
CA GLU A 123 -15.88 -1.17 -0.67
C GLU A 123 -16.71 -0.37 0.33
N THR A 124 -16.69 -0.77 1.61
CA THR A 124 -17.39 -0.10 2.70
C THR A 124 -16.95 1.35 2.86
N TYR A 125 -15.68 1.65 2.57
CA TYR A 125 -15.09 2.98 2.76
C TYR A 125 -14.90 3.74 1.44
N LEU A 126 -15.05 3.04 0.30
CA LEU A 126 -14.81 3.57 -1.04
C LEU A 126 -16.10 3.60 -1.89
N GLU A 127 -17.27 3.83 -1.30
CA GLU A 127 -18.57 3.91 -2.02
C GLU A 127 -18.86 2.72 -2.95
N GLY A 128 -18.45 1.52 -2.56
CA GLY A 128 -18.65 0.31 -3.37
C GLY A 128 -17.48 -0.07 -4.29
N TYR A 129 -16.43 0.74 -4.34
CA TYR A 129 -15.26 0.53 -5.20
C TYR A 129 -14.23 -0.37 -4.48
N SER A 130 -13.58 -1.27 -5.21
CA SER A 130 -12.39 -1.99 -4.73
C SER A 130 -11.12 -1.70 -5.52
N ILE A 131 -11.27 -1.02 -6.64
CA ILE A 131 -10.20 -0.33 -7.35
C ILE A 131 -10.69 1.06 -7.72
N SER A 132 -9.76 2.00 -7.85
CA SER A 132 -10.09 3.41 -8.09
C SER A 132 -10.81 4.07 -6.90
N TYR A 133 -10.59 5.37 -6.74
CA TYR A 133 -11.18 6.12 -5.64
C TYR A 133 -12.38 6.93 -6.14
N PRO A 134 -13.49 6.96 -5.39
CA PRO A 134 -14.55 7.95 -5.63
C PRO A 134 -14.02 9.40 -5.60
N TRP A 135 -12.92 9.60 -4.89
CA TRP A 135 -12.21 10.87 -4.74
C TRP A 135 -10.97 11.02 -5.63
N GLN A 136 -10.89 10.29 -6.74
CA GLN A 136 -9.84 10.45 -7.76
C GLN A 136 -9.56 11.92 -8.13
N THR A 137 -10.52 12.83 -7.94
CA THR A 137 -10.52 14.14 -8.56
C THR A 137 -11.38 15.17 -7.83
N GLY A 138 -10.90 16.41 -7.74
CA GLY A 138 -11.61 17.54 -7.12
C GLY A 138 -12.80 17.98 -7.96
N PRO A 139 -13.40 19.16 -7.71
CA PRO A 139 -14.56 19.62 -8.48
C PRO A 139 -14.35 19.85 -10.00
N THR A 140 -13.17 19.56 -10.56
CA THR A 140 -12.96 19.39 -12.01
C THR A 140 -12.87 17.94 -12.47
N GLY A 141 -12.83 16.96 -11.57
CA GLY A 141 -13.34 15.60 -11.79
C GLY A 141 -12.54 14.69 -12.72
N THR A 142 -11.65 15.24 -13.55
CA THR A 142 -11.06 14.50 -14.66
C THR A 142 -9.52 14.42 -14.60
N GLU A 143 -8.85 15.17 -13.72
CA GLU A 143 -7.43 15.47 -13.93
C GLU A 143 -6.41 14.35 -13.64
N GLU A 144 -6.58 13.42 -12.69
CA GLU A 144 -5.47 12.49 -12.41
C GLU A 144 -5.25 11.46 -13.54
N ASN A 145 -6.32 10.77 -13.94
CA ASN A 145 -6.26 9.83 -15.07
C ASN A 145 -6.06 10.56 -16.41
N ASP A 146 -6.64 11.75 -16.60
CA ASP A 146 -6.45 12.53 -17.85
C ASP A 146 -5.01 13.03 -18.04
N HIS A 147 -4.25 13.19 -16.95
CA HIS A 147 -2.90 13.79 -17.01
C HIS A 147 -1.77 12.79 -16.77
N LYS A 148 -2.07 11.54 -16.39
CA LYS A 148 -1.05 10.55 -15.99
C LYS A 148 -1.34 9.19 -16.64
N HIS A 149 -2.02 8.32 -15.92
CA HIS A 149 -2.27 6.92 -16.26
C HIS A 149 -3.46 6.41 -15.46
N GLU A 150 -4.06 5.30 -15.86
CA GLU A 150 -5.26 4.74 -15.22
C GLU A 150 -4.95 3.58 -14.25
N SER A 151 -3.68 3.30 -13.96
CA SER A 151 -3.30 2.09 -13.23
C SER A 151 -3.37 2.24 -11.72
N TYR A 152 -4.04 1.28 -11.07
CA TYR A 152 -4.11 1.14 -9.63
C TYR A 152 -3.55 -0.22 -9.22
N GLY A 153 -2.78 -0.24 -8.14
CA GLY A 153 -2.24 -1.48 -7.57
C GLY A 153 -2.43 -1.55 -6.07
N TRP A 154 -2.79 -2.74 -5.58
CA TRP A 154 -2.78 -3.06 -4.16
C TRP A 154 -1.47 -3.75 -3.75
N LEU A 155 -0.96 -3.37 -2.59
CA LEU A 155 0.12 -4.05 -1.88
C LEU A 155 -0.44 -4.54 -0.55
N VAL A 156 -0.51 -5.86 -0.37
CA VAL A 156 -1.19 -6.49 0.77
C VAL A 156 -0.20 -7.35 1.55
N LEU A 157 0.01 -7.03 2.83
CA LEU A 157 0.86 -7.78 3.74
C LEU A 157 0.07 -8.26 4.95
N ARG A 158 0.19 -9.56 5.25
CA ARG A 158 -0.56 -10.24 6.30
C ARG A 158 0.38 -10.94 7.28
N ASP A 159 -0.03 -11.02 8.54
CA ASP A 159 0.65 -11.80 9.59
C ASP A 159 2.13 -11.43 9.77
N LEU A 160 2.44 -10.14 9.66
CA LEU A 160 3.79 -9.63 9.77
C LEU A 160 4.34 -9.87 11.19
N PRO A 161 5.57 -10.41 11.31
CA PRO A 161 6.16 -10.66 12.62
C PRO A 161 6.51 -9.34 13.31
N PRO A 162 6.60 -9.29 14.65
CA PRO A 162 7.01 -8.09 15.35
C PRO A 162 8.34 -7.51 14.90
N SER A 163 9.26 -8.34 14.38
CA SER A 163 10.55 -7.87 13.83
C SER A 163 10.44 -7.07 12.54
N ALA A 164 9.30 -7.10 11.85
CA ALA A 164 9.08 -6.35 10.61
C ALA A 164 8.89 -4.86 10.83
N SER A 165 8.65 -4.41 12.06
CA SER A 165 8.40 -3.00 12.37
C SER A 165 9.32 -2.48 13.47
N ARG A 166 9.41 -1.15 13.56
CA ARG A 166 9.97 -0.40 14.68
C ARG A 166 8.94 0.64 15.10
N SER A 167 8.82 0.89 16.38
CA SER A 167 7.90 1.91 16.90
C SER A 167 8.55 2.76 17.98
N GLN A 168 7.91 3.88 18.30
CA GLN A 168 8.22 4.65 19.50
C GLN A 168 6.93 5.01 20.24
N ASN A 169 7.00 4.94 21.56
CA ASN A 169 5.88 5.23 22.43
C ASN A 169 5.48 6.71 22.42
N GLY A 170 4.17 6.98 22.50
CA GLY A 170 3.60 8.32 22.50
C GLY A 170 3.81 9.14 23.78
N ALA A 171 4.20 8.51 24.90
CA ALA A 171 4.34 9.18 26.19
C ALA A 171 5.79 9.57 26.57
N ARG A 172 6.79 8.96 25.93
CA ARG A 172 8.20 9.11 26.31
C ARG A 172 9.07 9.11 25.05
N ASP A 173 9.96 10.09 24.95
CA ASP A 173 11.02 10.08 23.92
C ASP A 173 12.16 9.14 24.35
N ASP A 174 11.83 7.88 24.61
CA ASP A 174 12.77 6.89 25.17
C ASP A 174 13.20 5.82 24.16
N SER A 175 12.93 6.02 22.86
CA SER A 175 13.24 5.08 21.77
C SER A 175 12.72 3.66 21.99
N SER A 176 11.76 3.47 22.92
CA SER A 176 11.22 2.15 23.22
C SER A 176 10.36 1.63 22.09
N ASP A 177 10.73 0.45 21.58
CA ASP A 177 9.97 -0.28 20.59
C ASP A 177 8.85 -1.07 21.28
N VAL A 178 7.60 -0.61 21.11
CA VAL A 178 6.44 -1.04 21.91
C VAL A 178 5.35 -1.75 21.10
N ALA A 179 5.30 -1.52 19.80
CA ALA A 179 4.26 -1.99 18.90
C ALA A 179 4.85 -2.41 17.54
N PHE A 180 4.03 -3.08 16.72
CA PHE A 180 4.39 -3.50 15.39
C PHE A 180 3.18 -3.51 14.46
N VAL A 181 3.41 -3.35 13.15
CA VAL A 181 2.39 -3.56 12.12
C VAL A 181 2.20 -5.06 11.95
N LYS A 182 0.96 -5.54 12.11
CA LYS A 182 0.59 -6.95 11.93
C LYS A 182 -0.04 -7.23 10.56
N HIS A 183 -0.87 -6.30 10.09
CA HIS A 183 -1.51 -6.35 8.78
C HIS A 183 -1.49 -4.96 8.14
N ILE A 184 -1.33 -4.90 6.83
CA ILE A 184 -1.46 -3.66 6.07
C ILE A 184 -1.93 -3.97 4.64
N ARG A 185 -2.84 -3.17 4.12
CA ARG A 185 -3.06 -3.07 2.67
C ARG A 185 -2.99 -1.61 2.23
N VAL A 186 -2.32 -1.37 1.11
CA VAL A 186 -2.15 -0.06 0.51
C VAL A 186 -2.56 -0.13 -0.94
N GLN A 187 -3.53 0.70 -1.35
CA GLN A 187 -3.75 0.98 -2.76
C GLN A 187 -2.94 2.21 -3.13
N VAL A 188 -2.30 2.16 -4.28
CA VAL A 188 -1.63 3.31 -4.89
C VAL A 188 -2.18 3.46 -6.31
N HIS A 189 -2.62 4.66 -6.64
CA HIS A 189 -2.89 5.07 -8.00
C HIS A 189 -1.54 5.33 -8.69
N ALA A 190 -0.96 4.32 -9.30
CA ALA A 190 0.39 4.34 -9.83
C ALA A 190 0.55 3.31 -10.93
N ASP A 191 1.08 3.74 -12.07
CA ASP A 191 1.85 2.87 -12.93
C ASP A 191 3.09 2.46 -12.15
N MET A 192 3.05 1.31 -11.47
CA MET A 192 4.14 0.78 -10.65
C MET A 192 5.37 0.37 -11.51
N HIS A 193 5.83 1.25 -12.39
CA HIS A 193 6.88 1.08 -13.39
C HIS A 193 7.56 2.41 -13.74
N ALA A 194 8.54 2.36 -14.66
CA ALA A 194 9.34 3.54 -15.01
C ALA A 194 8.50 4.72 -15.53
N GLY A 195 7.45 4.47 -16.33
CA GLY A 195 6.51 5.52 -16.76
C GLY A 195 5.87 6.30 -15.60
N GLY A 196 5.41 5.64 -14.54
CA GLY A 196 4.80 6.30 -13.39
C GLY A 196 5.76 7.17 -12.57
N VAL A 197 7.09 6.97 -12.70
CA VAL A 197 8.09 7.79 -11.99
C VAL A 197 8.05 9.26 -12.43
N GLY A 198 7.49 9.55 -13.61
CA GLY A 198 7.28 10.91 -14.10
C GLY A 198 6.23 11.68 -13.30
N THR A 199 5.37 10.99 -12.58
CA THR A 199 4.26 11.57 -11.83
C THR A 199 4.68 11.92 -10.40
N ARG A 200 4.46 13.17 -9.97
CA ARG A 200 4.83 13.64 -8.62
C ARG A 200 3.84 13.24 -7.55
N PHE A 201 2.55 13.38 -7.81
CA PHE A 201 1.50 13.11 -6.82
C PHE A 201 0.83 11.78 -7.13
N HIS A 202 0.52 10.95 -6.15
CA HIS A 202 -0.33 9.78 -6.37
C HIS A 202 -1.37 9.66 -5.28
N SER A 203 -2.59 9.32 -5.69
CA SER A 203 -3.67 9.00 -4.76
C SER A 203 -3.41 7.66 -4.07
N THR A 204 -3.57 7.60 -2.76
CA THR A 204 -3.39 6.39 -1.95
C THR A 204 -4.53 6.17 -0.98
N TRP A 205 -4.71 4.91 -0.60
CA TRP A 205 -5.56 4.48 0.50
C TRP A 205 -4.83 3.41 1.30
N ILE A 206 -4.81 3.57 2.62
CA ILE A 206 -4.02 2.77 3.53
C ILE A 206 -4.93 2.26 4.64
N GLU A 207 -4.91 0.95 4.86
CA GLU A 207 -5.48 0.31 6.05
C GLU A 207 -4.38 -0.47 6.77
N VAL A 208 -4.19 -0.17 8.05
CA VAL A 208 -3.10 -0.75 8.84
C VAL A 208 -3.59 -1.17 10.22
N MET A 209 -3.24 -2.40 10.62
CA MET A 209 -3.44 -2.90 11.97
C MET A 209 -2.12 -2.90 12.73
N VAL A 210 -2.12 -2.27 13.91
CA VAL A 210 -0.96 -2.17 14.79
C VAL A 210 -1.29 -2.80 16.14
N CYS A 211 -0.39 -3.67 16.60
CA CYS A 211 -0.55 -4.41 17.86
C CYS A 211 0.60 -4.10 18.81
N TYR A 212 0.36 -4.20 20.12
CA TYR A 212 1.44 -4.11 21.09
C TYR A 212 2.32 -5.37 21.07
N ARG A 213 3.61 -5.19 21.34
CA ARG A 213 4.56 -6.33 21.42
C ARG A 213 4.34 -7.18 22.67
N ALA A 214 3.95 -6.54 23.77
CA ALA A 214 3.67 -7.21 25.03
C ALA A 214 2.42 -8.11 24.96
N ASP A 215 1.47 -7.75 24.10
CA ASP A 215 0.29 -8.56 23.78
C ASP A 215 -0.04 -8.43 22.28
N PRO A 216 0.41 -9.39 21.43
CA PRO A 216 0.19 -9.38 19.98
C PRO A 216 -1.27 -9.49 19.51
N ASN A 217 -2.22 -9.64 20.43
CA ASN A 217 -3.65 -9.63 20.15
C ASN A 217 -4.32 -8.29 20.51
N ASP A 218 -3.60 -7.43 21.23
CA ASP A 218 -4.08 -6.12 21.65
C ASP A 218 -3.75 -5.07 20.58
N CYS A 219 -4.69 -4.94 19.64
CA CYS A 219 -4.49 -4.23 18.37
C CYS A 219 -5.49 -3.08 18.17
N GLY A 220 -5.13 -2.16 17.28
CA GLY A 220 -6.03 -1.16 16.72
C GLY A 220 -5.78 -0.93 15.24
N ILE A 221 -6.72 -0.26 14.58
CA ILE A 221 -6.74 -0.08 13.13
C ILE A 221 -6.72 1.41 12.79
N ALA A 222 -5.96 1.78 11.76
CA ALA A 222 -6.04 3.08 11.11
C ALA A 222 -6.43 2.90 9.64
N ARG A 223 -7.33 3.76 9.14
CA ARG A 223 -7.75 3.84 7.74
C ARG A 223 -7.75 5.28 7.29
N PHE A 224 -7.10 5.57 6.17
CA PHE A 224 -6.98 6.92 5.63
C PHE A 224 -6.48 6.89 4.18
N GLY A 225 -6.57 8.02 3.49
CA GLY A 225 -6.04 8.17 2.15
C GLY A 225 -5.86 9.62 1.75
N GLY A 226 -5.52 9.84 0.48
CA GLY A 226 -5.30 11.17 -0.11
C GLY A 226 -4.13 11.16 -1.06
N HIS A 227 -3.46 12.30 -1.22
CA HIS A 227 -2.41 12.49 -2.22
C HIS A 227 -1.04 12.48 -1.55
N GLU A 228 -0.25 11.48 -1.89
CA GLU A 228 1.16 11.47 -1.54
C GLU A 228 1.97 12.27 -2.56
N ASP A 229 2.82 13.17 -2.06
CA ASP A 229 3.86 13.87 -2.79
C ASP A 229 5.17 13.06 -2.77
N TYR A 230 5.59 12.65 -3.96
CA TYR A 230 6.81 11.89 -4.17
C TYR A 230 8.03 12.76 -4.49
N GLY A 231 7.90 14.10 -4.46
CA GLY A 231 9.04 15.02 -4.54
C GLY A 231 9.77 14.98 -5.88
N GLU A 232 11.11 15.09 -5.87
CA GLU A 232 11.94 15.19 -7.08
C GLU A 232 12.08 13.84 -7.80
N LEU A 233 12.22 13.91 -9.12
CA LEU A 233 12.70 12.80 -9.93
C LEU A 233 14.23 12.78 -10.01
N ARG A 234 14.81 11.60 -9.78
CA ARG A 234 16.21 11.27 -10.08
C ARG A 234 16.29 10.06 -11.01
N VAL A 235 17.11 10.18 -12.06
CA VAL A 235 17.49 9.08 -12.94
C VAL A 235 18.98 8.85 -12.77
N ASP A 236 19.35 7.67 -12.27
CA ASP A 236 20.74 7.28 -11.96
C ASP A 236 21.47 8.32 -11.07
N GLY A 237 20.73 8.88 -10.11
CA GLY A 237 21.22 9.89 -9.18
C GLY A 237 21.26 11.31 -9.75
N VAL A 238 21.01 11.50 -11.05
CA VAL A 238 20.90 12.81 -11.70
C VAL A 238 19.48 13.36 -11.51
N TRP A 239 19.37 14.60 -11.04
CA TRP A 239 18.07 15.27 -10.93
C TRP A 239 17.50 15.56 -12.32
N VAL A 240 16.24 15.23 -12.52
CA VAL A 240 15.48 15.50 -13.76
C VAL A 240 14.36 16.47 -13.40
N PRO A 241 14.46 17.76 -13.79
CA PRO A 241 13.40 18.73 -13.53
C PRO A 241 12.16 18.39 -14.37
N LEU A 242 11.03 18.16 -13.71
CA LEU A 242 9.73 18.09 -14.36
C LEU A 242 8.89 19.34 -14.04
N PRO A 243 7.94 19.72 -14.91
CA PRO A 243 7.02 20.82 -14.62
C PRO A 243 6.30 20.61 -13.29
N GLY A 244 6.37 21.60 -12.40
CA GLY A 244 5.73 21.53 -11.09
C GLY A 244 6.52 20.78 -10.02
N ASP A 245 7.72 20.24 -10.32
CA ASP A 245 8.60 19.69 -9.30
C ASP A 245 9.17 20.80 -8.39
N PRO A 246 9.36 20.51 -7.09
CA PRO A 246 10.09 21.43 -6.22
C PRO A 246 11.58 21.45 -6.61
N PRO A 247 12.28 22.59 -6.41
CA PRO A 247 13.74 22.62 -6.50
C PRO A 247 14.38 21.61 -5.52
N PRO A 248 15.50 20.95 -5.88
CA PRO A 248 16.16 19.97 -5.01
C PRO A 248 16.56 20.49 -3.61
N ALA A 249 16.74 21.80 -3.47
CA ALA A 249 17.09 22.44 -2.20
C ALA A 249 15.93 22.51 -1.21
N GLU A 250 14.69 22.34 -1.68
CA GLU A 250 13.46 22.44 -0.89
C GLU A 250 12.94 21.08 -0.45
N ILE A 251 13.59 20.00 -0.89
CA ILE A 251 13.13 18.63 -0.67
C ILE A 251 13.93 17.97 0.43
N ASP A 252 13.23 17.49 1.45
CA ASP A 252 13.80 16.53 2.37
C ASP A 252 13.86 15.15 1.71
N ARG A 253 15.04 14.80 1.18
CA ARG A 253 15.27 13.52 0.47
C ARG A 253 15.08 12.29 1.33
N LEU A 254 15.01 12.44 2.65
CA LEU A 254 14.65 11.33 3.54
C LEU A 254 13.15 11.00 3.48
N VAL A 255 12.35 11.87 2.85
CA VAL A 255 10.90 11.97 3.09
C VAL A 255 10.07 11.98 1.81
N SER A 256 10.59 12.51 0.69
CA SER A 256 9.94 12.41 -0.64
C SER A 256 10.97 12.27 -1.75
N SER A 257 10.90 11.21 -2.55
CA SER A 257 11.74 11.09 -3.76
C SER A 257 11.22 10.03 -4.74
N ARG A 258 11.46 10.28 -6.03
CA ARG A 258 11.27 9.32 -7.12
C ARG A 258 12.63 8.99 -7.69
N ASN A 259 13.07 7.75 -7.54
CA ASN A 259 14.37 7.30 -8.00
C ASN A 259 14.18 6.22 -9.06
N HIS A 260 14.73 6.45 -10.25
CA HIS A 260 14.88 5.46 -11.29
C HIS A 260 16.37 5.11 -11.42
N SER A 261 16.70 3.83 -11.36
CA SER A 261 18.04 3.33 -11.69
C SER A 261 17.93 2.47 -12.94
N SER A 262 18.51 2.97 -14.02
CA SER A 262 18.63 2.24 -15.28
C SER A 262 19.60 1.07 -15.19
N THR A 263 20.58 1.16 -14.29
CA THR A 263 21.61 0.12 -14.15
C THR A 263 21.05 -1.12 -13.44
N ASN A 264 20.16 -0.91 -12.48
CA ASN A 264 19.56 -1.98 -11.68
C ASN A 264 18.14 -2.33 -12.12
N ASN A 265 17.57 -1.60 -13.10
CA ASN A 265 16.17 -1.66 -13.50
C ASN A 265 15.24 -1.55 -12.28
N THR A 266 15.54 -0.59 -11.40
CA THR A 266 14.76 -0.37 -10.16
C THR A 266 14.18 1.00 -10.15
N VAL A 267 12.90 1.07 -9.84
CA VAL A 267 12.18 2.29 -9.53
C VAL A 267 11.87 2.25 -8.04
N ALA A 268 12.08 3.35 -7.33
CA ALA A 268 11.76 3.46 -5.91
C ALA A 268 11.13 4.82 -5.65
N TRP A 269 9.93 4.79 -5.09
CA TRP A 269 9.13 5.95 -4.83
C TRP A 269 8.92 6.05 -3.34
N VAL A 270 9.21 7.22 -2.80
CA VAL A 270 8.98 7.58 -1.41
C VAL A 270 7.98 8.73 -1.43
N GLY A 271 6.75 8.45 -1.04
CA GLY A 271 5.66 9.41 -0.96
C GLY A 271 5.46 9.88 0.46
N ARG A 272 4.94 11.10 0.62
CA ARG A 272 4.43 11.60 1.90
C ARG A 272 3.17 12.41 1.68
N PHE A 273 2.33 12.53 2.70
CA PHE A 273 1.29 13.54 2.70
C PHE A 273 1.91 14.89 3.06
N ASN A 274 1.68 15.91 2.22
CA ASN A 274 2.19 17.26 2.47
C ASN A 274 1.36 17.96 3.54
N ASP A 275 2.00 18.87 4.29
CA ASP A 275 1.36 19.87 5.15
C ASP A 275 0.41 19.36 6.27
N THR A 276 0.36 18.05 6.52
CA THR A 276 -0.56 17.39 7.46
C THR A 276 -0.73 18.15 8.81
N ASP A 277 -1.98 18.46 9.18
CA ASP A 277 -2.35 19.19 10.39
C ASP A 277 -3.47 18.50 11.21
N GLY A 278 -3.94 17.34 10.75
CA GLY A 278 -4.92 16.47 11.42
C GLY A 278 -4.31 15.46 12.41
N PRO A 279 -5.03 14.38 12.79
CA PRO A 279 -4.58 13.39 13.77
C PRO A 279 -3.39 12.54 13.29
N ILE A 280 -2.97 12.70 12.04
CA ILE A 280 -1.73 12.16 11.47
C ILE A 280 -0.82 13.35 11.16
N THR A 281 0.37 13.38 11.77
CA THR A 281 1.43 14.38 11.52
C THR A 281 2.37 14.01 10.39
N TYR A 282 2.41 12.74 10.03
CA TYR A 282 3.26 12.24 8.97
C TYR A 282 2.84 10.83 8.62
N THR A 283 2.72 10.58 7.33
CA THR A 283 2.71 9.23 6.80
C THR A 283 3.33 9.24 5.43
N GLY A 284 3.97 8.12 5.11
CA GLY A 284 4.65 7.95 3.85
C GLY A 284 4.84 6.49 3.54
N VAL A 285 4.59 6.17 2.28
CA VAL A 285 4.78 4.86 1.71
C VAL A 285 6.01 4.90 0.83
N ARG A 286 6.91 3.93 1.03
CA ARG A 286 7.87 3.59 -0.01
C ARG A 286 7.45 2.32 -0.67
N HIS A 287 7.34 2.38 -1.97
CA HIS A 287 7.29 1.19 -2.78
C HIS A 287 8.43 1.22 -3.79
N SER A 288 8.86 0.05 -4.18
CA SER A 288 9.83 -0.08 -5.24
C SER A 288 9.37 -1.13 -6.21
N THR A 289 9.73 -0.89 -7.45
CA THR A 289 9.47 -1.84 -8.50
C THR A 289 10.76 -2.17 -9.19
N LYS A 290 10.90 -3.43 -9.56
CA LYS A 290 11.76 -3.75 -10.68
C LYS A 290 10.80 -3.78 -11.84
N ASP A 291 11.17 -3.17 -12.93
CA ASP A 291 10.41 -3.34 -14.13
C ASP A 291 11.39 -3.21 -15.28
N ALA A 292 11.30 -4.11 -16.26
CA ALA A 292 12.17 -4.15 -17.40
C ALA A 292 11.73 -3.07 -18.42
N TRP A 293 11.95 -1.80 -18.04
CA TRP A 293 12.02 -0.64 -18.91
C TRP A 293 13.47 -0.15 -18.89
N GLN A 294 14.05 0.12 -20.06
CA GLN A 294 15.42 0.59 -20.18
C GLN A 294 15.58 2.00 -19.60
N PRO A 295 16.83 2.45 -19.35
CA PRO A 295 17.15 3.84 -19.00
C PRO A 295 16.25 4.88 -19.68
N ILE A 296 15.71 5.80 -18.89
CA ILE A 296 15.12 7.04 -19.42
C ILE A 296 16.28 7.84 -20.02
N ASP A 297 16.21 8.15 -21.32
CA ASP A 297 17.18 9.04 -21.96
C ASP A 297 17.08 10.43 -21.29
N PRO A 298 18.11 10.89 -20.56
CA PRO A 298 18.04 12.18 -19.87
C PRO A 298 17.94 13.36 -20.85
N THR A 299 18.25 13.18 -22.13
CA THR A 299 18.08 14.19 -23.19
C THR A 299 16.71 14.11 -23.88
N ASN A 300 15.99 12.99 -23.70
CA ASN A 300 14.65 12.79 -24.21
C ASN A 300 13.84 11.88 -23.28
N PRO A 301 13.40 12.38 -22.11
CA PRO A 301 12.79 11.56 -21.07
C PRO A 301 11.42 10.97 -21.46
N LEU A 302 10.87 11.37 -22.60
CA LEU A 302 9.62 10.86 -23.17
C LEU A 302 9.84 9.64 -24.07
N LEU A 303 11.09 9.33 -24.45
CA LEU A 303 11.42 8.16 -25.25
C LEU A 303 11.58 6.93 -24.34
N LEU A 304 10.46 6.30 -24.01
CA LEU A 304 10.44 5.05 -23.27
C LEU A 304 10.97 3.92 -24.16
N ASN A 305 12.04 3.25 -23.73
CA ASN A 305 12.58 2.09 -24.40
C ASN A 305 12.35 0.87 -23.49
N LEU A 306 11.67 -0.16 -23.98
CA LEU A 306 11.34 -1.34 -23.17
C LEU A 306 12.58 -2.25 -23.09
N SER A 307 12.88 -2.82 -21.91
CA SER A 307 13.97 -3.82 -21.81
C SER A 307 13.57 -5.15 -22.46
N CYS A 308 12.27 -5.40 -22.62
CA CYS A 308 11.69 -6.52 -23.36
C CYS A 308 10.72 -6.01 -24.44
N PRO A 309 11.21 -5.35 -25.51
CA PRO A 309 10.37 -4.68 -26.49
C PRO A 309 9.52 -5.64 -27.34
N ASP A 310 9.84 -6.93 -27.31
CA ASP A 310 9.14 -8.00 -28.01
C ASP A 310 8.26 -8.88 -27.11
N PHE A 311 8.21 -8.60 -25.80
CA PHE A 311 7.44 -9.35 -24.79
C PHE A 311 7.76 -10.86 -24.78
N GLN A 312 8.97 -11.25 -25.21
CA GLN A 312 9.43 -12.65 -25.27
C GLN A 312 10.21 -13.08 -24.02
N CYS A 313 10.38 -12.19 -23.04
CA CYS A 313 11.12 -12.50 -21.83
C CYS A 313 10.30 -13.45 -20.94
N GLU A 314 10.88 -14.61 -20.60
CA GLU A 314 10.31 -15.62 -19.70
C GLU A 314 9.94 -15.06 -18.31
N MET A 315 10.54 -13.92 -17.97
CA MET A 315 10.15 -13.01 -16.89
C MET A 315 10.45 -11.60 -17.39
N ASN A 316 9.49 -10.68 -17.41
CA ASN A 316 9.84 -9.24 -17.47
C ASN A 316 10.55 -8.81 -16.18
N GLY A 317 10.62 -9.69 -15.17
CA GLY A 317 11.36 -9.47 -13.93
C GLY A 317 10.79 -8.29 -13.16
N SER A 318 9.55 -7.95 -13.47
CA SER A 318 8.90 -6.84 -12.86
C SER A 318 8.48 -7.31 -11.46
N THR A 319 8.49 -6.41 -10.49
CA THR A 319 8.22 -6.76 -9.10
C THR A 319 7.63 -5.53 -8.46
N ALA A 320 6.58 -5.63 -7.66
CA ALA A 320 6.15 -4.52 -6.81
C ALA A 320 6.30 -4.90 -5.34
N ARG A 321 6.76 -3.96 -4.51
CA ARG A 321 6.79 -4.17 -3.06
C ARG A 321 6.55 -2.90 -2.29
N LEU A 322 5.91 -3.04 -1.14
CA LEU A 322 5.92 -2.06 -0.07
C LEU A 322 7.23 -2.22 0.71
N ASP A 323 8.16 -1.28 0.58
CA ASP A 323 9.46 -1.25 1.29
C ASP A 323 9.30 -0.81 2.74
N TYR A 324 8.57 0.28 2.94
CA TYR A 324 8.28 0.81 4.26
C TYR A 324 6.95 1.55 4.28
N SER A 325 6.37 1.62 5.49
CA SER A 325 5.26 2.52 5.79
C SER A 325 5.56 3.19 7.13
N ILE A 326 5.49 4.52 7.17
CA ILE A 326 5.62 5.28 8.42
C ILE A 326 4.27 5.92 8.74
N LEU A 327 3.87 5.91 10.00
CA LEU A 327 2.70 6.61 10.50
C LEU A 327 3.05 7.30 11.83
N ARG A 328 2.74 8.59 11.93
CA ARG A 328 3.05 9.45 13.06
C ARG A 328 1.81 10.23 13.47
N LEU A 329 1.33 10.07 14.70
CA LEU A 329 0.05 10.65 15.12
C LEU A 329 0.22 12.03 15.78
N ARG A 330 -0.78 12.90 15.59
CA ARG A 330 -0.91 14.21 16.23
C ARG A 330 -1.81 14.04 17.45
N THR A 331 -1.39 14.64 18.57
CA THR A 331 -2.08 14.56 19.86
C THR A 331 -1.98 13.18 20.49
N LEU A 332 -0.89 13.01 21.22
CA LEU A 332 -0.70 11.92 22.15
C LEU A 332 -1.16 12.49 23.49
N ASP A 333 -2.19 11.92 24.12
CA ASP A 333 -2.27 12.06 25.57
C ASP A 333 -0.99 11.42 26.11
N THR A 334 0.01 12.24 26.38
CA THR A 334 1.35 11.79 26.77
C THR A 334 1.36 11.25 28.19
N THR A 335 0.25 11.35 28.93
CA THR A 335 0.17 10.89 30.30
C THR A 335 -0.07 9.39 30.42
N ASN A 336 -0.62 8.74 29.37
CA ASN A 336 -0.88 7.31 29.35
C ASN A 336 -0.39 6.63 28.05
N PRO A 337 0.76 5.92 28.06
CA PRO A 337 1.28 5.22 26.89
C PRO A 337 0.42 4.06 26.38
N LEU A 338 -0.51 3.58 27.23
CA LEU A 338 -1.45 2.51 26.89
C LEU A 338 -2.82 3.07 26.49
N ALA A 339 -2.96 4.41 26.41
CA ALA A 339 -4.18 5.01 25.91
C ALA A 339 -4.48 4.53 24.49
N ARG A 340 -5.76 4.54 24.15
CA ARG A 340 -6.26 4.22 22.82
C ARG A 340 -6.73 5.48 22.15
N ILE A 341 -6.32 5.65 20.89
CA ILE A 341 -6.76 6.74 20.05
C ILE A 341 -7.97 6.24 19.27
N ASN A 342 -9.07 6.97 19.39
CA ASN A 342 -10.28 6.77 18.62
C ASN A 342 -10.60 8.06 17.87
N PHE A 343 -10.74 7.97 16.56
CA PHE A 343 -11.11 9.08 15.70
C PHE A 343 -11.99 8.53 14.56
N ARG A 344 -13.06 9.24 14.23
CA ARG A 344 -13.86 8.94 13.04
C ARG A 344 -14.32 10.26 12.46
N GLY A 345 -13.89 10.54 11.25
CA GLY A 345 -14.23 11.76 10.56
C GLY A 345 -13.69 11.71 9.14
N TYR A 346 -13.36 12.87 8.61
CA TYR A 346 -12.83 13.03 7.27
C TYR A 346 -11.55 13.86 7.32
N SER A 347 -10.75 13.69 6.29
CA SER A 347 -9.64 14.57 5.99
C SER A 347 -9.68 15.04 4.55
N ASP A 348 -8.93 16.09 4.25
CA ASP A 348 -8.66 16.44 2.87
C ASP A 348 -7.54 15.58 2.26
N ARG A 349 -7.17 15.84 1.01
CA ARG A 349 -6.15 15.10 0.27
C ARG A 349 -4.76 15.20 0.89
N ASN A 350 -4.55 16.16 1.79
CA ASN A 350 -3.30 16.41 2.49
C ASN A 350 -3.37 15.93 3.96
N LEU A 351 -4.40 15.15 4.32
CA LEU A 351 -4.67 14.67 5.69
C LEU A 351 -4.96 15.79 6.71
N HIS A 352 -5.42 16.96 6.27
CA HIS A 352 -5.98 17.96 7.19
C HIS A 352 -7.37 17.52 7.65
N GLU A 353 -7.70 17.63 8.93
CA GLU A 353 -9.02 17.23 9.45
C GLU A 353 -10.13 18.12 8.87
N VAL A 354 -11.19 17.50 8.34
CA VAL A 354 -12.37 18.18 7.78
C VAL A 354 -13.60 17.84 8.62
N LYS A 355 -14.26 18.89 9.15
CA LYS A 355 -15.39 18.73 10.09
C LYS A 355 -16.72 18.45 9.40
N ASP A 356 -16.92 19.03 8.22
CA ASP A 356 -18.17 18.96 7.49
C ASP A 356 -17.90 18.41 6.10
N CYS A 357 -18.33 17.17 5.88
CA CYS A 357 -18.27 16.56 4.57
C CYS A 357 -19.63 15.97 4.17
N PRO A 358 -20.26 16.50 3.12
CA PRO A 358 -21.52 15.96 2.63
C PRO A 358 -21.35 14.78 1.65
N THR A 359 -20.20 14.64 0.99
CA THR A 359 -19.96 13.64 -0.08
C THR A 359 -18.46 13.35 -0.19
N LEU A 360 -18.09 12.08 -0.39
CA LEU A 360 -16.69 11.73 -0.58
C LEU A 360 -16.11 12.46 -1.79
N GLY A 361 -14.84 12.85 -1.67
CA GLY A 361 -14.13 13.63 -2.66
C GLY A 361 -12.69 13.86 -2.19
N PRO A 362 -11.81 14.49 -2.97
CA PRO A 362 -10.41 14.56 -2.58
C PRO A 362 -10.21 15.36 -1.31
N ASP A 363 -11.11 16.31 -1.03
CA ASP A 363 -11.08 17.09 0.20
C ASP A 363 -12.08 16.57 1.24
N CYS A 364 -12.52 15.33 1.05
CA CYS A 364 -13.32 14.55 1.98
C CYS A 364 -13.06 13.05 1.82
N ILE A 365 -12.05 12.59 2.53
CA ILE A 365 -11.58 11.22 2.52
C ILE A 365 -11.80 10.67 3.92
N PRO A 366 -12.35 9.46 4.09
CA PRO A 366 -12.56 8.90 5.42
C PRO A 366 -11.24 8.78 6.18
N LEU A 367 -11.24 9.22 7.44
CA LEU A 367 -10.12 9.08 8.37
C LEU A 367 -10.63 8.43 9.65
N ILE A 368 -10.12 7.24 9.93
CA ILE A 368 -10.63 6.37 10.99
C ILE A 368 -9.46 5.82 11.78
N LEU A 369 -9.48 6.02 13.11
CA LEU A 369 -8.63 5.37 14.08
C LEU A 369 -9.53 4.62 15.06
N GLU A 370 -9.40 3.30 15.14
CA GLU A 370 -10.23 2.43 15.97
C GLU A 370 -9.34 1.69 16.95
N ASN A 371 -9.47 2.00 18.24
CA ASN A 371 -8.63 1.48 19.32
C ASN A 371 -7.12 1.55 19.00
N PHE A 372 -6.71 2.57 18.26
CA PHE A 372 -5.35 2.63 17.74
C PHE A 372 -4.35 2.85 18.89
N PRO A 373 -3.23 2.11 18.95
CA PRO A 373 -2.21 2.32 19.97
C PRO A 373 -1.71 3.77 20.03
N ASN A 374 -1.61 4.35 21.22
CA ASN A 374 -1.07 5.71 21.43
C ASN A 374 0.45 5.76 21.19
N LEU A 375 0.85 5.84 19.92
CA LEU A 375 2.24 5.78 19.47
C LEU A 375 2.68 7.10 18.87
N ARG A 376 3.92 7.50 19.17
CA ARG A 376 4.53 8.65 18.50
C ARG A 376 4.78 8.33 17.03
N VAL A 377 5.34 7.15 16.75
CA VAL A 377 5.62 6.69 15.39
C VAL A 377 5.58 5.17 15.32
N ILE A 378 5.12 4.64 14.20
CA ILE A 378 5.28 3.25 13.79
C ILE A 378 5.88 3.24 12.38
N GLU A 379 6.91 2.43 12.18
CA GLU A 379 7.62 2.24 10.93
C GLU A 379 7.64 0.75 10.60
N LEU A 380 6.92 0.36 9.56
CA LEU A 380 7.09 -0.95 8.93
C LEU A 380 8.34 -0.90 8.04
N ARG A 381 9.21 -1.90 8.16
CA ARG A 381 10.28 -2.17 7.20
C ARG A 381 10.09 -3.57 6.66
N ASN A 382 9.56 -3.66 5.46
CA ASN A 382 9.37 -4.93 4.81
C ASN A 382 10.56 -5.20 3.88
N SER A 383 11.38 -6.18 4.26
CA SER A 383 12.42 -6.74 3.39
C SER A 383 11.96 -8.02 2.70
N GLY A 384 10.66 -8.32 2.75
CA GLY A 384 10.06 -9.55 2.26
C GLY A 384 10.12 -9.69 0.74
N ASP A 385 9.64 -10.86 0.29
CA ASP A 385 9.69 -11.27 -1.10
C ASP A 385 8.81 -10.38 -1.99
N TRP A 386 9.23 -10.30 -3.25
CA TRP A 386 8.63 -9.47 -4.27
C TRP A 386 7.42 -10.18 -4.87
N HIS A 387 6.28 -9.50 -4.94
CA HIS A 387 5.07 -10.05 -5.58
C HIS A 387 4.79 -9.26 -6.85
N GLU A 388 4.81 -9.96 -7.99
CA GLU A 388 4.22 -9.48 -9.22
C GLU A 388 3.76 -10.66 -10.07
N TYR A 389 2.66 -10.47 -10.79
CA TYR A 389 1.99 -11.49 -11.56
C TYR A 389 1.95 -11.19 -13.07
N ASP A 390 2.83 -10.32 -13.57
CA ASP A 390 3.08 -10.11 -15.02
C ASP A 390 3.72 -11.33 -15.71
N THR A 391 3.57 -12.52 -15.13
CA THR A 391 3.99 -13.77 -15.74
C THR A 391 2.93 -14.23 -16.72
N SER A 392 3.28 -14.27 -18.01
CA SER A 392 2.62 -15.18 -18.92
C SER A 392 3.16 -16.61 -18.71
N PRO A 393 2.34 -17.67 -18.88
CA PRO A 393 2.81 -19.04 -18.84
C PRO A 393 3.86 -19.26 -19.92
N LEU A 394 4.76 -20.21 -19.67
CA LEU A 394 5.71 -20.71 -20.66
C LEU A 394 5.03 -20.92 -22.03
N GLY A 395 5.47 -20.15 -23.03
CA GLY A 395 4.99 -20.22 -24.42
C GLY A 395 3.73 -19.43 -24.74
N GLN A 396 3.22 -18.58 -23.83
CA GLN A 396 2.12 -17.65 -24.11
C GLN A 396 2.58 -16.21 -23.87
N HIS A 397 2.02 -15.26 -24.61
CA HIS A 397 2.32 -13.82 -24.49
C HIS A 397 1.02 -13.09 -24.20
N TRP A 398 0.88 -12.53 -23.01
CA TRP A 398 -0.38 -11.91 -22.55
C TRP A 398 -0.34 -10.39 -22.48
N ILE A 399 0.86 -9.79 -22.55
CA ILE A 399 1.07 -8.35 -22.61
C ILE A 399 1.55 -8.00 -24.03
N ARG A 400 0.78 -7.18 -24.77
CA ARG A 400 1.18 -6.64 -26.08
C ARG A 400 1.16 -5.13 -26.03
N TYR A 401 2.21 -4.51 -26.57
CA TYR A 401 2.30 -3.08 -26.87
C TYR A 401 2.29 -2.87 -28.41
N PRO A 402 1.95 -1.67 -28.91
CA PRO A 402 1.23 -0.61 -28.21
C PRO A 402 -0.24 -0.98 -28.07
N ASN A 403 -0.89 -0.46 -27.03
CA ASN A 403 -2.34 -0.24 -27.13
C ASN A 403 -2.59 0.83 -28.18
#